data_AF-A0A2S8XB10-F1
#
_entry.id   AF-A0A2S8XB10-F1
#
_cell.length_a   1.000
_cell.length_b   1.000
_cell.length_c   1.000
_cell.angle_alpha   90.00
_cell.angle_beta   90.00
_cell.angle_gamma   90.00
#
_symmetry.space_group_name_H-M   'P 1'
#
loop_
_entity.id
_entity.type
_entity.pdbx_description
1 polymer ?
#
loop_
_entity_poly.entity_id
_entity_poly.type
_entity_poly.pdbx_seq_one_letter_code
_entity_poly.pdbx_strand_id
1 'polypeptide(L)'
;MFIIIATKGNWKWISGVFQAEEVARQYMDLIPDELKAFQEFIQIENITFPFYIIERQASPFRFLDKDEVISLFDHTDISEDEDEVHFNIYTVDSDYRPKKPGTDYMGILRHDHVTNEWIEMYREEGAEFLIRRRIL
;
A
#
# COMPACT_ATOMS: atom_id res chain seq x y z
N MET A 1 -0.76 -0.39 -13.66
CA MET A 1 -0.99 0.72 -12.71
C MET A 1 0.22 1.63 -12.68
N PHE A 2 0.03 2.95 -12.62
CA PHE A 2 1.11 3.94 -12.52
C PHE A 2 1.17 4.49 -11.11
N ILE A 3 2.35 4.46 -10.50
CA ILE A 3 2.54 4.79 -9.09
C ILE A 3 3.65 5.81 -8.99
N ILE A 4 3.43 6.82 -8.15
CA ILE A 4 4.46 7.80 -7.80
C ILE A 4 4.85 7.51 -6.35
N ILE A 5 6.09 7.05 -6.17
CA ILE A 5 6.65 6.73 -4.87
C ILE A 5 7.63 7.83 -4.49
N ALA A 6 7.59 8.29 -3.26
CA ALA A 6 8.56 9.21 -2.73
C ALA A 6 9.53 8.51 -1.78
N THR A 7 10.81 8.87 -1.83
CA THR A 7 11.81 8.47 -0.84
C THR A 7 12.64 9.68 -0.41
N LYS A 8 12.62 10.01 0.89
CA LYS A 8 13.41 11.10 1.47
C LYS A 8 14.10 10.64 2.75
N GLY A 9 15.39 10.30 2.65
CA GLY A 9 16.12 9.67 3.74
C GLY A 9 15.50 8.30 4.07
N ASN A 10 15.09 8.09 5.31
CA ASN A 10 14.44 6.84 5.74
C ASN A 10 12.92 6.83 5.52
N TRP A 11 12.34 7.95 5.08
CA TRP A 11 10.90 8.07 4.84
C TRP A 11 10.56 7.64 3.43
N LYS A 12 9.51 6.83 3.30
CA LYS A 12 8.93 6.42 2.02
C LYS A 12 7.42 6.58 2.09
N TRP A 13 6.81 7.07 1.02
CA TRP A 13 5.36 7.17 0.93
C TRP A 13 4.91 7.06 -0.51
N ILE A 14 3.63 6.77 -0.71
CA ILE A 14 2.97 6.80 -2.00
C ILE A 14 2.40 8.20 -2.18
N SER A 15 2.88 8.91 -3.21
CA SER A 15 2.42 10.26 -3.57
C SER A 15 1.21 10.24 -4.49
N GLY A 16 0.98 9.13 -5.18
CA GLY A 16 -0.21 8.92 -6.00
C GLY A 16 -0.26 7.55 -6.69
N VAL A 17 -1.47 7.11 -7.01
CA VAL A 17 -1.75 5.89 -7.78
C VAL A 17 -2.76 6.24 -8.86
N PHE A 18 -2.51 5.80 -10.09
CA PHE A 18 -3.31 6.15 -11.25
C PHE A 18 -3.45 4.97 -12.21
N GLN A 19 -4.66 4.74 -12.70
CA GLN A 19 -4.90 3.77 -13.75
C GLN A 19 -4.34 4.21 -15.11
N ALA A 20 -4.41 5.51 -15.42
CA ALA A 20 -3.99 6.09 -16.69
C ALA A 20 -2.63 6.81 -16.58
N GLU A 21 -1.72 6.51 -17.49
CA GLU A 21 -0.36 7.07 -17.52
C GLU A 21 -0.37 8.59 -17.65
N GLU A 22 -1.20 9.11 -18.56
CA GLU A 22 -1.27 10.54 -18.84
C GLU A 22 -1.67 11.33 -17.60
N VAL A 23 -2.64 10.82 -16.83
CA VAL A 23 -3.10 11.44 -15.59
C VAL A 23 -1.99 11.43 -14.53
N ALA A 24 -1.24 10.32 -14.43
CA ALA A 24 -0.10 10.21 -13.52
C ALA A 24 1.01 11.22 -13.86
N ARG A 25 1.31 11.38 -15.16
CA ARG A 25 2.30 12.37 -15.64
C ARG A 25 1.84 13.80 -15.36
N GLN A 26 0.59 14.13 -15.65
CA GLN A 26 0.01 15.43 -15.32
C GLN A 26 0.06 15.71 -13.81
N TYR A 27 -0.16 14.70 -12.97
CA TYR A 27 -0.04 14.85 -11.53
C TYR A 27 1.42 15.06 -11.08
N MET A 28 2.38 14.39 -11.69
CA MET A 28 3.81 14.59 -11.44
C MET A 28 4.24 16.05 -11.69
N ASP A 29 3.67 16.70 -12.71
CA ASP A 29 3.94 18.11 -13.01
C ASP A 29 3.46 19.06 -11.91
N LEU A 30 2.41 18.68 -11.17
CA LEU A 30 1.86 19.45 -10.05
C LEU A 30 2.69 19.33 -8.76
N ILE A 31 3.64 18.39 -8.71
CA ILE A 31 4.51 18.23 -7.54
C ILE A 31 5.50 19.42 -7.50
N PRO A 32 5.64 20.11 -6.34
CA PRO A 32 6.64 21.16 -6.19
C PRO A 32 8.06 20.69 -6.50
N ASP A 33 8.87 21.53 -7.12
CA ASP A 33 10.22 21.15 -7.60
C ASP A 33 11.13 20.68 -6.46
N GLU A 34 10.98 21.26 -5.26
CA GLU A 34 11.69 20.84 -4.06
C GLU A 34 11.31 19.43 -3.57
N LEU A 35 10.14 18.92 -3.99
CA LEU A 35 9.69 17.56 -3.67
C LEU A 35 9.94 16.59 -4.82
N LYS A 36 9.96 17.05 -6.08
CA LYS A 36 10.17 16.22 -7.28
C LYS A 36 11.44 15.38 -7.21
N ALA A 37 12.51 15.93 -6.62
CA ALA A 37 13.79 15.21 -6.48
C ALA A 37 13.70 13.92 -5.65
N PHE A 38 12.63 13.77 -4.85
CA PHE A 38 12.39 12.57 -4.04
C PHE A 38 11.39 11.61 -4.68
N GLN A 39 10.79 11.97 -5.83
CA GLN A 39 9.72 11.20 -6.46
C GLN A 39 10.26 10.30 -7.56
N GLU A 40 9.75 9.07 -7.59
CA GLU A 40 9.99 8.08 -8.61
C GLU A 40 8.66 7.70 -9.26
N PHE A 41 8.62 7.70 -10.59
CA PHE A 41 7.48 7.25 -11.37
C PHE A 41 7.73 5.80 -11.80
N ILE A 42 6.86 4.89 -11.37
CA ILE A 42 6.95 3.48 -11.73
C ILE A 42 5.65 2.97 -12.36
N GLN A 43 5.78 1.91 -13.15
CA GLN A 43 4.66 1.15 -13.68
C GLN A 43 4.68 -0.24 -13.06
N ILE A 44 3.56 -0.64 -12.48
CA ILE A 44 3.32 -2.03 -12.07
C ILE A 44 2.44 -2.68 -13.13
N GLU A 45 2.98 -3.70 -13.80
CA GLU A 45 2.26 -4.48 -14.79
C GLU A 45 1.27 -5.45 -14.11
N ASN A 46 0.24 -5.86 -14.85
CA ASN A 46 -0.73 -6.89 -14.46
C ASN A 46 -1.51 -6.65 -13.15
N ILE A 47 -1.49 -5.42 -12.61
CA ILE A 47 -2.28 -5.04 -11.44
C ILE A 47 -3.42 -4.10 -11.84
N THR A 48 -4.61 -4.35 -11.29
CA THR A 48 -5.84 -3.55 -11.51
C THR A 48 -6.54 -3.29 -10.19
N PHE A 49 -7.49 -2.35 -10.14
CA PHE A 49 -8.26 -2.11 -8.93
C PHE A 49 -9.28 -3.26 -8.67
N PRO A 50 -9.58 -3.58 -7.40
CA PRO A 50 -8.82 -3.17 -6.22
C PRO A 50 -7.48 -3.92 -6.14
N PHE A 51 -6.47 -3.27 -5.57
CA PHE A 51 -5.20 -3.91 -5.21
C PHE A 51 -4.70 -3.38 -3.86
N TYR A 52 -3.62 -3.97 -3.35
CA TYR A 52 -3.14 -3.70 -2.01
C TYR A 52 -1.69 -3.22 -2.03
N ILE A 53 -1.38 -2.25 -1.17
CA ILE A 53 -0.01 -1.82 -0.91
C ILE A 53 0.38 -2.39 0.45
N ILE A 54 1.46 -3.14 0.49
CA ILE A 54 2.02 -3.68 1.72
C ILE A 54 3.23 -2.86 2.10
N GLU A 55 3.19 -2.31 3.30
CA GLU A 55 4.29 -1.57 3.92
C GLU A 55 4.87 -2.39 5.07
N ARG A 56 6.17 -2.61 5.03
CA ARG A 56 6.95 -3.24 6.10
C ARG A 56 8.09 -2.33 6.50
N GLN A 57 8.46 -2.35 7.78
CA GLN A 57 9.58 -1.57 8.27
C GLN A 57 10.85 -1.89 7.45
N ALA A 58 11.55 -0.84 7.02
CA ALA A 58 12.80 -0.92 6.24
C ALA A 58 12.72 -1.70 4.92
N SER A 59 11.54 -2.04 4.41
CA SER A 59 11.36 -2.77 3.15
C SER A 59 10.77 -1.86 2.06
N PRO A 60 10.99 -2.18 0.76
CA PRO A 60 10.21 -1.56 -0.32
C PRO A 60 8.72 -1.88 -0.19
N PHE A 61 7.87 -0.99 -0.71
CA PHE A 61 6.45 -1.29 -0.87
C PHE A 61 6.28 -2.50 -1.80
N ARG A 62 5.36 -3.39 -1.43
CA ARG A 62 4.88 -4.44 -2.34
C ARG A 62 3.47 -4.08 -2.80
N PHE A 63 3.17 -4.41 -4.04
CA PHE A 63 1.88 -4.17 -4.67
C PHE A 63 1.28 -5.53 -5.00
N LEU A 64 0.21 -5.90 -4.31
CA LEU A 64 -0.34 -7.23 -4.35
C LEU A 64 -1.76 -7.23 -4.90
N ASP A 65 -2.11 -8.27 -5.64
CA ASP A 65 -3.51 -8.62 -5.89
C ASP A 65 -4.13 -9.38 -4.70
N LYS A 66 -5.38 -9.82 -4.87
CA LYS A 66 -6.14 -10.55 -3.85
C LYS A 66 -5.50 -11.89 -3.47
N ASP A 67 -5.07 -12.67 -4.46
CA ASP A 67 -4.52 -14.00 -4.24
C ASP A 67 -3.14 -13.90 -3.56
N GLU A 68 -2.36 -12.89 -3.93
CA GLU A 68 -1.09 -12.57 -3.28
C GLU A 68 -1.27 -12.09 -1.84
N VAL A 69 -2.35 -11.36 -1.51
CA VAL A 69 -2.68 -11.01 -0.12
C VAL A 69 -3.06 -12.25 0.69
N ILE A 70 -3.90 -13.13 0.15
CA ILE A 70 -4.25 -14.39 0.83
C ILE A 70 -2.97 -15.19 1.11
N SER A 71 -2.12 -15.36 0.08
CA SER A 71 -0.83 -16.03 0.22
C SER A 71 0.07 -15.35 1.26
N LEU A 72 0.08 -14.02 1.34
CA LEU A 72 0.83 -13.29 2.36
C LEU A 72 0.37 -13.66 3.78
N PHE A 73 -0.94 -13.71 4.01
CA PHE A 73 -1.50 -14.11 5.31
C PHE A 73 -1.21 -15.59 5.62
N ASP A 74 -1.35 -16.48 4.64
CA ASP A 74 -1.04 -17.92 4.78
C ASP A 74 0.41 -18.19 5.22
N HIS A 75 1.34 -17.32 4.81
CA HIS A 75 2.77 -17.46 5.09
C HIS A 75 3.29 -16.48 6.16
N THR A 76 2.41 -15.79 6.89
CA THR A 76 2.81 -14.94 8.01
C THR A 76 2.64 -15.71 9.31
N ASP A 77 3.73 -15.80 10.08
CA ASP A 77 3.76 -16.44 11.39
C ASP A 77 3.55 -15.43 12.52
N ILE A 78 2.92 -15.90 13.60
CA ILE A 78 2.79 -15.13 14.84
C ILE A 78 4.18 -14.88 15.42
N SER A 79 4.45 -13.64 15.83
CA SER A 79 5.68 -13.26 16.52
C SER A 79 5.59 -13.54 18.01
N GLU A 80 6.73 -13.74 18.67
CA GLU A 80 6.81 -13.78 20.14
C GLU A 80 6.57 -12.40 20.77
N ASP A 81 6.77 -11.32 20.00
CA ASP A 81 6.43 -9.96 20.43
C ASP A 81 4.93 -9.74 20.29
N GLU A 82 4.23 -9.56 21.41
CA GLU A 82 2.78 -9.36 21.47
C GLU A 82 2.33 -8.09 20.73
N ASP A 83 3.21 -7.08 20.65
CA ASP A 83 2.94 -5.79 20.01
C ASP A 83 3.41 -5.74 18.54
N GLU A 84 3.83 -6.89 17.95
CA GLU A 84 4.32 -6.95 16.57
C GLU A 84 3.25 -6.48 15.57
N VAL A 85 3.65 -5.53 14.71
CA VAL A 85 2.93 -5.17 13.49
C VAL A 85 3.68 -5.77 12.31
N HIS A 86 3.18 -6.89 11.79
CA HIS A 86 3.80 -7.64 10.69
C HIS A 86 3.94 -6.80 9.42
N PHE A 87 2.89 -6.02 9.12
CA PHE A 87 2.85 -5.07 8.01
C PHE A 87 1.61 -4.17 8.11
N ASN A 88 1.67 -3.00 7.47
CA ASN A 88 0.48 -2.24 7.14
C ASN A 88 -0.03 -2.67 5.77
N ILE A 89 -1.34 -2.82 5.63
CA ILE A 89 -2.01 -3.08 4.36
C ILE A 89 -2.89 -1.88 4.01
N TYR A 90 -2.69 -1.32 2.82
CA TYR A 90 -3.53 -0.25 2.27
C TYR A 90 -4.36 -0.81 1.13
N THR A 91 -5.68 -0.61 1.16
CA THR A 91 -6.56 -0.98 0.04
C THR A 91 -6.71 0.18 -0.92
N VAL A 92 -6.46 -0.07 -2.20
CA VAL A 92 -6.58 0.92 -3.27
C VAL A 92 -7.64 0.44 -4.25
N ASP A 93 -8.82 1.05 -4.20
CA ASP A 93 -9.98 0.73 -5.04
C ASP A 93 -10.21 1.72 -6.18
N SER A 94 -9.45 2.82 -6.21
CA SER A 94 -9.55 3.89 -7.20
C SER A 94 -8.26 4.72 -7.26
N ASP A 95 -8.18 5.64 -8.22
CA ASP A 95 -7.07 6.59 -8.32
C ASP A 95 -6.89 7.34 -7.00
N TYR A 96 -5.67 7.29 -6.46
CA TYR A 96 -5.29 7.99 -5.24
C TYR A 96 -4.52 9.25 -5.60
N ARG A 97 -5.17 10.40 -5.33
CA ARG A 97 -4.66 11.74 -5.68
C ARG A 97 -4.75 12.68 -4.48
N PRO A 98 -3.71 12.74 -3.62
CA PRO A 98 -3.61 13.73 -2.56
C PRO A 98 -3.86 15.17 -3.02
N LYS A 99 -4.53 15.96 -2.16
CA LYS A 99 -4.77 17.40 -2.41
C LYS A 99 -3.48 18.23 -2.41
N LYS A 100 -2.43 17.73 -1.74
CA LYS A 100 -1.09 18.33 -1.73
C LYS A 100 -0.13 17.38 -2.46
N PRO A 101 0.15 17.61 -3.75
CA PRO A 101 0.98 16.70 -4.54
C PRO A 101 2.37 16.49 -3.96
N GLY A 102 2.85 15.24 -4.02
CA GLY A 102 4.20 14.85 -3.61
C GLY A 102 4.45 14.75 -2.09
N THR A 103 3.43 15.02 -1.27
CA THR A 103 3.53 14.94 0.19
C THR A 103 2.90 13.65 0.73
N ASP A 104 3.33 13.23 1.92
CA ASP A 104 2.78 12.05 2.57
C ASP A 104 1.34 12.30 3.06
N TYR A 105 0.41 11.59 2.44
CA TYR A 105 -1.01 11.59 2.74
C TYR A 105 -1.58 10.18 2.81
N MET A 106 -0.74 9.14 2.95
CA MET A 106 -1.18 7.74 2.89
C MET A 106 -2.23 7.40 3.95
N GLY A 107 -2.27 8.12 5.07
CA GLY A 107 -3.29 7.95 6.11
C GLY A 107 -4.74 8.20 5.66
N ILE A 108 -4.98 8.77 4.46
CA ILE A 108 -6.35 8.88 3.90
C ILE A 108 -6.80 7.61 3.16
N LEU A 109 -5.87 6.76 2.74
CA LEU A 109 -6.19 5.47 2.16
C LEU A 109 -6.79 4.58 3.26
N ARG A 110 -7.73 3.71 2.87
CA ARG A 110 -8.20 2.67 3.79
C ARG A 110 -7.01 1.77 4.11
N HIS A 111 -6.64 1.67 5.38
CA HIS A 111 -5.51 0.87 5.81
C HIS A 111 -5.72 0.28 7.19
N ASP A 112 -5.02 -0.83 7.42
CA ASP A 112 -5.03 -1.55 8.68
C ASP A 112 -3.61 -1.98 9.04
N HIS A 113 -3.34 -2.07 10.33
CA HIS A 113 -2.11 -2.64 10.87
C HIS A 113 -2.37 -4.12 11.14
N VAL A 114 -1.60 -5.00 10.49
CA VAL A 114 -1.75 -6.44 10.65
C VAL A 114 -0.90 -6.90 11.83
N THR A 115 -1.55 -7.19 12.95
CA THR A 115 -0.93 -7.63 14.22
C THR A 115 -1.01 -9.14 14.41
N ASN A 116 -0.44 -9.68 15.48
CA ASN A 116 -0.61 -11.09 15.86
C ASN A 116 -2.09 -11.51 15.94
N GLU A 117 -2.95 -10.70 16.56
CA GLU A 117 -4.39 -10.96 16.66
C GLU A 117 -5.04 -11.16 15.29
N TRP A 118 -4.60 -10.40 14.29
CA TRP A 118 -5.09 -10.53 12.91
C TRP A 118 -4.67 -11.86 12.28
N ILE A 119 -3.43 -12.28 12.50
CA ILE A 119 -2.92 -13.56 11.99
C ILE A 119 -3.66 -14.72 12.66
N GLU A 120 -3.94 -14.62 13.96
CA GLU A 120 -4.73 -15.60 14.71
C GLU A 120 -6.16 -15.71 14.17
N MET A 121 -6.87 -14.58 14.06
CA MET A 121 -8.23 -14.56 13.49
C MET A 121 -8.27 -15.10 12.06
N TYR A 122 -7.27 -14.77 11.24
CA TYR A 122 -7.17 -15.32 9.89
C TYR A 122 -6.93 -16.83 9.89
N ARG A 123 -6.11 -17.38 10.80
CA ARG A 123 -5.90 -18.82 10.92
C ARG A 123 -7.17 -19.57 11.32
N GLU A 124 -8.04 -18.95 12.12
CA GLU A 124 -9.30 -19.54 12.56
C GLU A 124 -10.41 -19.45 11.49
N GLU A 125 -10.56 -18.28 10.86
CA GLU A 125 -11.69 -17.98 9.98
C GLU A 125 -11.36 -18.03 8.47
N GLY A 126 -10.07 -18.02 8.13
CA GLY A 126 -9.58 -17.93 6.75
C GLY A 126 -9.96 -16.61 6.06
N ALA A 127 -10.19 -16.68 4.76
CA ALA A 127 -10.47 -15.51 3.92
C ALA A 127 -11.75 -14.74 4.33
N GLU A 128 -12.70 -15.37 5.02
CA GLU A 128 -13.91 -14.70 5.52
C GLU A 128 -13.59 -13.57 6.50
N PHE A 129 -12.52 -13.72 7.30
CA PHE A 129 -12.03 -12.65 8.17
C PHE A 129 -11.64 -11.40 7.35
N LEU A 130 -10.92 -11.60 6.25
CA LEU A 130 -10.46 -10.51 5.39
C LEU A 130 -11.62 -9.82 4.65
N ILE A 131 -12.65 -10.58 4.26
CA ILE A 131 -13.88 -10.05 3.67
C ILE A 131 -14.62 -9.19 4.71
N ARG A 132 -14.77 -9.67 5.95
CA ARG A 132 -15.39 -8.91 7.05
C ARG A 132 -14.65 -7.60 7.35
N ARG A 133 -13.32 -7.62 7.24
CA ARG A 133 -12.45 -6.43 7.34
C ARG A 133 -12.49 -5.52 6.11
N ARG A 134 -13.22 -5.89 5.04
CA ARG A 134 -13.29 -5.17 3.76
C ARG A 134 -11.92 -5.00 3.10
N ILE A 135 -11.05 -5.97 3.31
CA ILE A 135 -9.81 -6.08 2.54
C ILE A 135 -10.18 -6.73 1.21
N LEU A 136 -10.83 -7.90 1.21
CA LEU A 136 -11.14 -8.70 0.01
C LEU A 136 -12.52 -8.52 -0.61
#